data_AF-A0A497GMV5-F1
#
_entry.id   AF-A0A497GMV5-F1
#
_cell.length_a   1.000
_cell.length_b   1.000
_cell.length_c   1.000
_cell.angle_alpha   90.00
_cell.angle_beta   90.00
_cell.angle_gamma   90.00
#
_symmetry.space_group_name_H-M   'P 1'
#
loop_
_entity.id
_entity.type
_entity.pdbx_description
1 polymer ?
#
loop_
_entity_poly.entity_id
_entity_poly.type
_entity_poly.pdbx_seq_one_letter_code
_entity_poly.pdbx_strand_id
1 'polypeptide(L)'
;MIRIDAINPEYDQYGHIVALTIKVRNTGERPLRIWLMASITSKEKGKATGSKGEYTSKESFTIGPHEEKELSLPLNPAVLIPEEGDITIGIGGVIELEKAPAKPEEKKETSN
;
A
#
# COMPACT_ATOMS: atom_id res chain seq x y z
N MET A 1 -0.30 7.45 12.16
CA MET A 1 0.98 7.21 11.47
C MET A 1 0.92 5.80 10.92
N ILE A 2 1.41 5.56 9.71
CA ILE A 2 1.35 4.23 9.09
C ILE A 2 2.69 3.51 9.29
N ARG A 3 2.63 2.22 9.64
CA ARG A 3 3.79 1.32 9.68
C ARG A 3 3.55 0.15 8.74
N ILE A 4 4.56 -0.22 7.97
CA ILE A 4 4.56 -1.45 7.18
C ILE A 4 5.26 -2.51 8.04
N ASP A 5 4.51 -3.53 8.43
CA ASP A 5 4.97 -4.61 9.29
C ASP A 5 5.64 -5.73 8.49
N ALA A 6 5.16 -6.00 7.27
CA ALA A 6 5.73 -7.03 6.40
C ALA A 6 5.44 -6.76 4.92
N ILE A 7 6.33 -7.26 4.05
CA ILE A 7 6.16 -7.31 2.60
C ILE A 7 6.63 -8.70 2.16
N ASN A 8 5.72 -9.53 1.65
CA ASN A 8 6.00 -10.90 1.24
C ASN A 8 5.61 -11.10 -0.23
N PRO A 9 6.51 -11.59 -1.09
CA PRO A 9 6.16 -12.01 -2.44
C PRO A 9 5.42 -13.36 -2.45
N GLU A 10 4.41 -13.45 -3.31
CA GLU A 10 3.72 -14.69 -3.65
C GLU A 10 4.24 -15.19 -5.01
N TYR A 11 4.50 -16.49 -5.13
CA TYR A 11 5.10 -17.11 -6.31
C TYR A 11 4.14 -18.10 -6.98
N ASP A 12 4.17 -18.17 -8.31
CA ASP A 12 3.56 -19.27 -9.04
C ASP A 12 4.42 -20.54 -9.01
N GLN A 13 3.91 -21.62 -9.63
CA GLN A 13 4.62 -22.91 -9.75
C GLN A 13 5.94 -22.84 -10.55
N TYR A 14 6.16 -21.75 -11.30
CA TYR A 14 7.36 -21.52 -12.11
C TYR A 14 8.36 -20.58 -11.41
N GLY A 15 8.02 -20.09 -10.21
CA GLY A 15 8.86 -19.18 -9.43
C GLY A 15 8.73 -17.71 -9.84
N HIS A 16 7.71 -17.33 -10.62
CA HIS A 16 7.43 -15.92 -10.92
C HIS A 16 6.67 -15.28 -9.77
N ILE A 17 7.00 -14.02 -9.46
CA ILE A 17 6.23 -13.23 -8.50
C ILE A 17 4.89 -12.84 -9.13
N VAL A 18 3.80 -13.24 -8.49
CA VAL A 18 2.42 -13.00 -8.96
C VAL A 18 1.61 -12.09 -8.05
N ALA A 19 2.08 -11.84 -6.83
CA ALA A 19 1.49 -10.84 -5.94
C ALA A 19 2.48 -10.40 -4.86
N LEU A 20 2.14 -9.30 -4.18
CA LEU A 20 2.79 -8.87 -2.95
C LEU A 20 1.75 -8.80 -1.83
N THR A 21 1.94 -9.62 -0.80
CA THR A 21 1.21 -9.49 0.45
C THR A 21 1.88 -8.44 1.32
N ILE A 22 1.17 -7.36 1.64
CA ILE A 22 1.66 -6.26 2.47
C ILE A 22 0.83 -6.21 3.75
N LYS A 23 1.52 -6.26 4.89
CA LYS A 23 0.90 -6.05 6.20
C LYS A 23 1.16 -4.62 6.67
N VAL A 24 0.10 -3.87 6.93
CA VAL A 24 0.16 -2.48 7.38
C VAL A 24 -0.57 -2.29 8.69
N ARG A 25 -0.11 -1.32 9.48
CA ARG A 25 -0.73 -0.94 10.76
C ARG A 25 -0.82 0.56 10.93
N ASN A 26 -1.99 1.05 11.29
CA ASN A 26 -2.12 2.43 11.72
C ASN A 26 -1.72 2.56 13.18
N THR A 27 -0.55 3.09 13.49
CA THR A 27 -0.09 3.32 14.86
C THR A 27 -0.54 4.68 15.43
N GLY A 28 -1.50 5.34 14.78
CA GLY A 28 -2.03 6.64 15.22
C GLY A 28 -3.44 6.56 15.78
N GLU A 29 -3.88 7.68 16.34
CA GLU A 29 -5.17 7.82 17.02
C GLU A 29 -6.35 8.22 16.10
N ARG A 30 -6.12 8.30 14.78
CA ARG A 30 -7.13 8.73 13.80
C ARG A 30 -7.20 7.75 12.63
N PRO A 31 -8.37 7.56 12.00
CA PRO A 31 -8.46 6.79 10.78
C PRO A 31 -7.62 7.46 9.68
N LEU A 32 -7.05 6.63 8.79
CA LEU A 32 -6.25 7.06 7.66
C LEU A 32 -6.80 6.46 6.38
N ARG A 33 -6.92 7.27 5.34
CA ARG A 33 -7.02 6.77 3.97
C ARG A 33 -5.61 6.45 3.46
N ILE A 34 -5.44 5.32 2.79
CA ILE A 34 -4.14 4.86 2.27
C ILE A 34 -4.28 4.55 0.79
N TRP A 35 -3.23 4.87 0.05
CA TRP A 35 -3.08 4.59 -1.38
C TRP A 35 -1.80 3.79 -1.58
N LEU A 36 -1.92 2.46 -1.59
CA LEU A 36 -0.78 1.61 -1.86
C LEU A 36 -0.58 1.48 -3.37
N MET A 37 0.67 1.57 -3.76
CA MET A 37 1.11 1.24 -5.10
C MET A 37 2.20 0.17 -4.96
N ALA A 38 2.18 -0.80 -5.86
CA ALA A 38 3.24 -1.78 -5.98
C ALA A 38 3.64 -1.82 -7.44
N SER A 39 4.85 -1.37 -7.71
CA SER A 39 5.49 -1.53 -9.01
C SER A 39 6.38 -2.78 -8.98
N ILE A 40 6.59 -3.40 -10.13
CA ILE A 40 7.63 -4.40 -10.32
C ILE A 40 8.30 -4.17 -11.66
N THR A 41 9.63 -4.25 -11.68
CA THR A 41 10.43 -4.04 -12.89
C THR A 41 11.32 -5.26 -13.09
N SER A 42 11.44 -5.72 -14.34
CA SER A 42 12.42 -6.74 -14.72
C SER A 42 13.55 -6.11 -15.51
N LYS A 43 14.78 -6.38 -15.09
CA LYS A 43 16.03 -6.01 -15.78
C LYS A 43 16.90 -7.24 -15.92
N GLU A 44 17.51 -7.41 -17.08
CA GLU A 44 18.49 -8.46 -17.30
C GLU A 44 19.74 -8.19 -16.45
N LYS A 45 20.24 -9.20 -15.73
CA LYS A 45 21.38 -9.06 -14.81
C LYS A 45 22.60 -8.50 -15.56
N GLY A 46 23.11 -7.36 -15.12
CA GLY A 46 24.29 -6.71 -15.70
C GLY A 46 24.03 -5.71 -16.84
N LYS A 47 22.76 -5.44 -17.21
CA LYS A 47 22.42 -4.36 -18.15
C LYS A 47 21.89 -3.14 -17.40
N ALA A 48 22.48 -1.97 -17.66
CA ALA A 48 22.06 -0.71 -17.05
C ALA A 48 20.71 -0.21 -17.57
N THR A 49 20.30 -0.65 -18.76
CA THR A 49 19.10 -0.20 -19.47
C THR A 49 18.36 -1.39 -20.11
N GLY A 50 17.03 -1.33 -20.07
CA GLY A 50 16.13 -2.38 -20.57
C GLY A 50 15.17 -2.89 -19.49
N SER A 51 14.16 -2.09 -19.15
CA SER A 51 13.00 -2.56 -18.39
C SER A 51 12.14 -3.42 -19.32
N LYS A 52 12.09 -4.73 -19.11
CA LYS A 52 11.28 -5.66 -19.94
C LYS A 52 9.78 -5.61 -19.61
N GLY A 53 9.44 -5.08 -18.44
CA GLY A 53 8.06 -4.88 -18.02
C GLY A 53 7.99 -4.02 -16.76
N GLU A 54 7.00 -3.15 -16.71
CA GLU A 54 6.58 -2.43 -15.52
C GLU A 54 5.11 -2.78 -15.30
N TYR A 55 4.80 -3.42 -14.18
CA TYR A 55 3.42 -3.59 -13.76
C TYR A 55 3.21 -2.83 -12.45
N THR A 56 2.07 -2.14 -12.38
CA THR A 56 1.73 -1.30 -11.25
C THR A 56 0.35 -1.69 -10.75
N SER A 57 0.31 -2.31 -9.57
CA SER A 57 -0.93 -2.55 -8.82
C SER A 57 -1.20 -1.36 -7.91
N LYS A 58 -2.46 -0.95 -7.79
CA LYS A 58 -2.86 0.17 -6.94
C LYS A 58 -4.10 -0.23 -6.15
N GLU A 59 -4.07 0.04 -4.86
CA GLU A 59 -5.20 -0.25 -3.97
C GLU A 59 -5.42 0.90 -3.00
N SER A 60 -6.68 1.18 -2.66
CA SER A 60 -7.02 2.24 -1.72
C SER A 60 -7.99 1.77 -0.67
N PHE A 61 -7.68 2.03 0.59
CA PHE A 61 -8.50 1.59 1.71
C PHE A 61 -8.37 2.57 2.88
N THR A 62 -9.37 2.53 3.75
CA THR A 62 -9.33 3.20 5.06
C THR A 62 -8.90 2.20 6.12
N ILE A 63 -8.05 2.63 7.04
CA ILE A 63 -7.61 1.87 8.21
C ILE A 63 -7.88 2.70 9.47
N GLY A 64 -8.60 2.12 10.42
CA GLY A 64 -8.93 2.73 11.71
C GLY A 64 -7.72 2.88 12.62
N PRO A 65 -7.84 3.63 13.74
CA PRO A 65 -6.79 3.73 14.74
C PRO A 65 -6.37 2.35 15.27
N HIS A 66 -5.07 2.10 15.37
CA HIS A 66 -4.47 0.84 15.87
C HIS A 66 -4.86 -0.43 15.10
N GLU A 67 -5.57 -0.29 13.98
CA GLU A 67 -5.98 -1.41 13.12
C GLU A 67 -4.78 -1.94 12.32
N GLU A 68 -4.79 -3.25 12.09
CA GLU A 68 -3.91 -3.96 11.17
C GLU A 68 -4.71 -4.39 9.94
N LYS A 69 -4.12 -4.25 8.75
CA LYS A 69 -4.65 -4.81 7.52
C LYS A 69 -3.58 -5.55 6.76
N GLU A 70 -4.00 -6.67 6.17
CA GLU A 70 -3.21 -7.44 5.22
C GLU A 70 -3.85 -7.32 3.85
N LEU A 71 -3.05 -7.02 2.84
CA LEU A 71 -3.50 -6.74 1.48
C LEU A 71 -2.64 -7.51 0.51
N SER A 72 -3.27 -8.26 -0.39
CA SER A 72 -2.58 -8.88 -1.52
C SER A 72 -2.74 -7.97 -2.73
N LEU A 73 -1.60 -7.46 -3.23
CA LEU A 73 -1.53 -6.67 -4.44
C LEU A 73 -1.12 -7.61 -5.58
N PRO A 74 -2.07 -8.03 -6.44
CA PRO A 74 -1.73 -8.88 -7.57
C PRO A 74 -0.77 -8.14 -8.48
N LEU A 75 0.27 -8.84 -8.91
CA LEU A 75 1.22 -8.38 -9.92
C LEU A 75 0.98 -9.24 -11.16
N ASN A 76 0.66 -8.62 -12.29
CA ASN A 76 0.64 -9.36 -13.54
C ASN A 76 2.07 -9.91 -13.76
N PRO A 77 2.26 -11.20 -14.06
CA PRO A 77 3.59 -11.80 -14.09
C PRO A 77 4.46 -11.10 -15.12
N ALA A 78 5.22 -10.11 -14.66
CA ALA A 78 6.46 -9.73 -15.29
C ALA A 78 7.32 -10.96 -15.12
N VAL A 79 7.64 -11.64 -16.23
CA VAL A 79 8.51 -12.81 -16.29
C VAL A 79 9.81 -12.45 -15.55
N LEU A 80 9.84 -12.79 -14.27
CA LEU A 80 10.93 -12.56 -13.35
C LEU A 80 11.28 -13.94 -12.85
N ILE A 81 12.16 -14.59 -13.61
CA ILE A 81 12.92 -15.72 -13.09
C ILE A 81 13.71 -15.14 -11.91
N PRO A 82 13.79 -15.81 -10.74
CA PRO A 82 14.51 -15.32 -9.56
C PRO A 82 15.96 -14.85 -9.78
N GLU A 83 16.54 -15.17 -10.94
CA GLU A 83 17.89 -14.83 -11.39
C GLU A 83 17.97 -13.58 -12.32
N GLU A 84 16.82 -13.09 -12.80
CA GLU A 84 16.68 -11.89 -13.63
C GLU A 84 15.81 -10.84 -12.90
N GLY A 85 16.36 -9.65 -12.61
CA GLY A 85 15.55 -8.45 -12.29
C GLY A 85 15.71 -7.81 -10.92
N ASP A 86 15.61 -6.47 -10.91
CA ASP A 86 15.50 -5.65 -9.70
C ASP A 86 14.04 -5.34 -9.39
N ILE A 87 13.52 -5.80 -8.25
CA ILE A 87 12.15 -5.51 -7.82
C ILE A 87 12.12 -4.15 -7.11
N THR A 88 11.34 -3.19 -7.62
CA THR A 88 11.15 -1.88 -6.98
C THR A 88 9.72 -1.70 -6.51
N ILE A 89 9.48 -1.76 -5.20
CA ILE A 89 8.16 -1.59 -4.59
C ILE A 89 7.99 -0.14 -4.09
N GLY A 90 7.11 0.63 -4.73
CA GLY A 90 6.83 2.02 -4.38
C GLY A 90 5.56 2.21 -3.56
N ILE A 91 5.65 2.25 -2.23
CA ILE A 91 4.47 2.43 -1.35
C ILE A 91 4.21 3.91 -1.08
N GLY A 92 3.00 4.38 -1.44
CA GLY A 92 2.52 5.74 -1.17
C GLY A 92 1.43 5.79 -0.09
N GLY A 93 1.02 6.99 0.29
CA GLY A 93 -0.12 7.21 1.18
C GLY A 93 -0.61 8.65 1.12
N VAL A 94 -1.93 8.86 1.10
CA VAL A 94 -2.55 10.19 1.19
C VAL A 94 -3.38 10.24 2.47
N ILE A 95 -2.90 10.99 3.46
CA ILE A 95 -3.61 11.16 4.73
C ILE A 95 -4.73 12.20 4.54
N GLU A 96 -5.94 11.73 4.31
CA GLU A 96 -7.14 12.55 4.46
C GLU A 96 -7.58 12.50 5.93
N LEU A 97 -7.36 13.59 6.66
CA LEU A 97 -7.92 13.77 8.01
C LEU A 97 -9.41 14.04 7.85
N GLU A 98 -10.27 13.09 8.24
CA GLU A 98 -11.67 13.44 8.52
C GLU A 98 -11.68 14.56 9.56
N LYS A 99 -12.25 15.72 9.18
CA LYS A 99 -12.47 16.80 10.13
C LYS A 99 -13.37 16.26 11.24
N ALA A 100 -12.93 16.42 12.48
CA ALA A 100 -13.76 16.11 13.64
C ALA A 100 -15.14 16.76 13.48
N PRO A 101 -16.24 16.07 13.84
CA PRO A 101 -17.56 16.67 13.81
C PRO A 101 -17.54 17.94 14.65
N ALA A 102 -18.08 19.03 14.09
CA ALA A 102 -18.21 20.30 14.79
C ALA A 102 -18.93 20.05 16.12
N LYS A 103 -18.35 20.53 17.22
CA LYS A 103 -19.02 20.50 18.53
C LYS A 103 -20.42 21.12 18.37
N PRO A 104 -21.47 20.55 18.99
CA PRO A 104 -22.77 21.18 19.00
C PRO A 104 -22.62 22.56 19.66
N GLU A 105 -23.06 23.62 18.99
CA GLU A 105 -23.20 24.92 19.61
C GLU A 105 -24.19 24.77 20.78
N GLU A 106 -23.70 25.03 22.00
CA GLU A 106 -24.56 25.25 23.16
C GLU A 106 -25.49 26.42 22.83
N LYS A 107 -26.75 26.11 22.51
CA LYS A 107 -27.82 27.11 22.51
C LYS A 107 -27.91 27.64 23.94
N LYS A 108 -27.41 28.86 24.16
CA LYS A 108 -27.76 29.64 25.34
C LYS A 108 -29.28 29.81 25.37
N GLU A 109 -29.93 29.11 26.28
CA GLU A 109 -31.29 29.43 26.70
C GLU A 109 -31.26 30.83 27.31
N THR A 110 -31.75 31.82 26.57
CA THR A 110 -32.19 33.08 27.16
C THR A 110 -33.52 32.83 27.84
N SER A 111 -33.49 32.67 29.17
CA SER A 111 -34.66 32.78 30.04
C SER A 111 -35.03 34.25 30.26
N ASN A 112 -36.35 34.52 30.11
CA ASN A 112 -37.17 35.65 30.55
C ASN A 112 -36.83 37.08 30.12
#